data_AF-A0A7C5TNL9-F1
#
_entry.id   AF-A0A7C5TNL9-F1
#
_cell.length_a   1.000
_cell.length_b   1.000
_cell.length_c   1.000
_cell.angle_alpha   90.00
_cell.angle_beta   90.00
_cell.angle_gamma   90.00
#
_symmetry.space_group_name_H-M   'P 1'
#
loop_
_entity.id
_entity.type
_entity.pdbx_description
1 polymer ?
#
loop_
_entity_poly.entity_id
_entity_poly.type
_entity_poly.pdbx_seq_one_letter_code
_entity_poly.pdbx_strand_id
1 'polypeptide(L)' 'RFAAAVAGPAAFAVQFHPEKSQRAGLRLLANFARWDGEG' A
#
# COMPACT_ATOMS: atom_id res chain seq x y z
N ARG A 1 5.75 -19.33 -2.29
CA ARG A 1 5.04 -18.20 -1.61
C ARG A 1 5.52 -16.92 -2.27
N PHE A 2 4.59 -16.05 -2.70
CA PHE A 2 4.93 -14.76 -3.32
C PHE A 2 4.50 -13.62 -2.40
N ALA A 3 5.32 -12.57 -2.28
CA ALA A 3 4.98 -11.39 -1.50
C ALA A 3 4.04 -10.48 -2.31
N ALA A 4 2.84 -10.23 -1.80
CA ALA A 4 1.87 -9.35 -2.45
C ALA A 4 2.01 -7.88 -2.01
N ALA A 5 2.62 -7.65 -0.85
CA ALA A 5 2.90 -6.32 -0.29
C ALA A 5 4.16 -6.36 0.58
N VAL A 6 4.89 -5.25 0.61
CA VAL A 6 6.06 -5.00 1.47
C VAL A 6 6.02 -3.58 2.04
N ALA A 7 6.56 -3.40 3.24
CA ALA A 7 6.70 -2.10 3.89
C ALA A 7 8.10 -1.99 4.51
N GLY A 8 8.65 -0.78 4.51
CA GLY A 8 9.89 -0.43 5.18
C GLY A 8 9.84 1.03 5.66
N PRO A 9 10.92 1.56 6.26
CA PRO A 9 10.93 2.85 6.95
C PRO A 9 10.61 4.09 6.08
N ALA A 10 10.55 3.95 4.77
CA ALA A 10 10.22 5.06 3.87
C ALA A 10 9.49 4.61 2.60
N ALA A 11 9.08 3.34 2.55
CA ALA A 11 8.57 2.73 1.33
C ALA A 11 7.48 1.72 1.63
N PHE A 12 6.44 1.77 0.80
CA PHE A 12 5.38 0.78 0.75
C PHE A 12 5.17 0.39 -0.72
N ALA A 13 5.11 -0.91 -1.00
CA ALA A 13 4.91 -1.40 -2.35
C ALA A 13 3.96 -2.60 -2.37
N VAL A 14 3.17 -2.67 -3.46
CA VAL A 14 2.24 -3.76 -3.73
C VAL A 14 2.48 -4.30 -5.13
N GLN A 15 2.31 -5.60 -5.30
CA GLN A 15 2.44 -6.23 -6.61
C GLN A 15 1.19 -6.00 -7.48
N PHE A 16 0.03 -5.80 -6.85
CA PHE A 16 -1.22 -5.52 -7.55
C PHE A 16 -1.43 -4.02 -7.76
N HIS A 17 -2.40 -3.69 -8.60
CA HIS A 17 -2.83 -2.32 -8.89
C HIS A 17 -3.90 -1.87 -7.86
N PRO A 18 -3.56 -1.09 -6.83
CA PRO A 18 -4.53 -0.65 -5.84
C PRO A 18 -5.65 0.20 -6.48
N GLU A 19 -5.37 0.97 -7.51
CA GLU A 19 -6.35 1.75 -8.27
C GLU A 19 -7.40 0.89 -8.98
N LYS A 20 -7.10 -0.39 -9.24
CA LYS A 20 -8.02 -1.36 -9.86
C LYS A 20 -8.68 -2.29 -8.85
N SER A 21 -8.42 -2.11 -7.56
CA SER A 21 -8.88 -2.99 -6.46
C SER A 21 -10.11 -2.44 -5.71
N GLN A 22 -10.91 -1.62 -6.40
CA GLN A 22 -12.16 -1.01 -5.88
C GLN A 22 -11.97 -0.33 -4.51
N ARG A 23 -12.97 -0.46 -3.62
CA ARG A 23 -13.01 0.19 -2.31
C ARG A 23 -11.82 -0.21 -1.42
N ALA A 24 -11.33 -1.44 -1.55
CA ALA A 24 -10.17 -1.89 -0.78
C ALA A 24 -8.90 -1.16 -1.22
N GLY A 25 -8.69 -1.02 -2.52
CA GLY A 25 -7.56 -0.30 -3.09
C GLY A 25 -7.56 1.20 -2.80
N LEU A 26 -8.71 1.86 -2.89
CA LEU A 26 -8.84 3.27 -2.51
C LEU A 26 -8.52 3.51 -1.02
N ARG A 27 -8.94 2.60 -0.14
CA ARG A 27 -8.59 2.67 1.30
C ARG A 27 -7.08 2.52 1.51
N LEU A 28 -6.43 1.62 0.78
CA LEU A 28 -4.99 1.41 0.85
C LEU A 28 -4.23 2.67 0.40
N LEU A 29 -4.64 3.30 -0.71
CA LEU A 29 -4.06 4.56 -1.17
C LEU A 29 -4.29 5.71 -0.18
N ALA A 30 -5.49 5.81 0.41
CA ALA A 30 -5.80 6.83 1.41
C ALA A 30 -4.96 6.67 2.68
N ASN A 31 -4.69 5.43 3.11
CA ASN A 31 -3.80 5.15 4.23
C ASN A 31 -2.35 5.53 3.89
N PHE A 32 -1.87 5.14 2.70
CA PHE A 32 -0.52 5.49 2.25
C PHE A 32 -0.31 7.01 2.17
N ALA A 33 -1.29 7.76 1.65
CA ALA A 33 -1.20 9.22 1.54
C ALA A 33 -1.17 9.95 2.91
N ARG A 34 -1.62 9.29 3.98
CA ARG A 34 -1.60 9.83 5.35
C ARG A 34 -0.44 9.29 6.18
N TRP A 35 0.28 8.33 5.64
CA TRP A 35 1.38 7.69 6.33
C TRP A 35 2.59 8.62 6.31
N ASP A 36 3.25 8.74 7.45
CA ASP A 36 4.41 9.59 7.71
C ASP A 36 5.74 8.88 7.47
N GLY A 37 5.71 7.60 7.10
CA GLY A 37 6.91 6.78 6.93
C GLY A 37 7.44 6.23 8.25
N GLU A 38 6.92 6.69 9.38
CA GLU A 38 7.39 6.26 10.69
C GLU A 38 6.67 4.97 11.12
N GLY A 39 7.40 4.15 11.88
CA GLY A 39 6.96 2.88 12.43
C GLY A 39 7.42 2.74 13.86
#